data_AF-A0A812S6T4-F1
#
_entry.id   AF-A0A812S6T4-F1
#
_cell.length_a   1.000
_cell.length_b   1.000
_cell.length_c   1.000
_cell.angle_alpha   90.00
_cell.angle_beta   90.00
_cell.angle_gamma   90.00
#
_symmetry.space_group_name_H-M   'P 1'
#
loop_
_entity.id
_entity.type
_entity.pdbx_description
1 polymer ?
#
loop_
_entity_poly.entity_id
_entity_poly.type
_entity_poly.pdbx_seq_one_letter_code
_entity_poly.pdbx_strand_id
1 'polypeptide(L)'
;MKALLALFPALAAAALRSKVAREVSVPSVQSMEAAVAQLIQHKKEPVSQELVSEIKTLLEDTVMPHLHQQRQHIQAQLDAASQHFEECQAATPERERTAPLRAEHEGCRYAESAAVDQHASCISELESLEAAKDEHCRAFNELNQIPEASCGVRSGENATAWYVRILAELHWAQERLVKAEATCNAARLAHTAKVGTCADAQKVLAALRANCSAKQLALDQAGCDLYDSALASCSAEEACYQQRRSSHDTLLANARDQEKTLKVELEALLRMQCLLETLSHRHIEAAIDECKGKKHDTENISLVYHNISTTSNCSVPGDLKPGTVAYERRLFAALPDVVPSRCGATCCVSQQLLPAAPVYQAVRQCYSFRAAYSPPLIPGEERTVEDTAQDCQQRCKRTVGCGGFSYTWDGGCFVAHRSATKIFQPGVVAGPMDCLGIPNECYGYNRKFTPELDGHAGGAVKVASEEECQKRCFDTVGCGHWILWWDMRCHLAGADASMSYEPGTVSGPSQCAQGVSVVT
;
A
#
# COMPACT_ATOMS: atom_id res chain seq x y z
N MET A 1 17.74 -76.70 54.75
CA MET A 1 16.44 -77.05 54.12
C MET A 1 15.20 -76.48 54.83
N LYS A 2 15.34 -75.59 55.83
CA LYS A 2 14.20 -74.85 56.44
C LYS A 2 14.00 -73.41 55.92
N ALA A 3 14.86 -72.94 55.02
CA ALA A 3 14.80 -71.57 54.47
C ALA A 3 14.12 -71.47 53.08
N LEU A 4 13.80 -72.59 52.42
CA LEU A 4 13.17 -72.62 51.09
C LEU A 4 11.64 -72.78 51.11
N LEU A 5 11.04 -73.01 52.28
CA LEU A 5 9.59 -73.14 52.46
C LEU A 5 8.91 -71.84 52.94
N ALA A 6 9.69 -70.78 53.24
CA ALA A 6 9.16 -69.47 53.65
C ALA A 6 8.99 -68.48 52.48
N LEU A 7 9.44 -68.84 51.26
CA LEU A 7 9.42 -67.98 50.08
C LEU A 7 8.22 -68.21 49.14
N PHE A 8 7.53 -69.34 49.27
CA PHE A 8 6.39 -69.69 48.42
C PHE A 8 5.15 -68.78 48.58
N PRO A 9 4.73 -68.37 49.80
CA PRO A 9 3.58 -67.46 49.92
C PRO A 9 3.93 -66.02 49.49
N ALA A 10 5.18 -65.58 49.69
CA ALA A 10 5.64 -64.25 49.26
C ALA A 10 5.76 -64.13 47.74
N LEU A 11 6.21 -65.18 47.05
CA LEU A 11 6.25 -65.25 45.58
C LEU A 11 4.84 -65.37 44.96
N ALA A 12 3.92 -66.08 45.60
CA ALA A 12 2.52 -66.17 45.16
C ALA A 12 1.77 -64.83 45.35
N ALA A 13 1.99 -64.13 46.47
CA ALA A 13 1.46 -62.79 46.71
C ALA A 13 2.06 -61.74 45.76
N ALA A 14 3.36 -61.83 45.46
CA ALA A 14 4.02 -60.97 44.47
C ALA A 14 3.52 -61.25 43.04
N ALA A 15 3.26 -62.51 42.69
CA ALA A 15 2.69 -62.89 41.39
C ALA A 15 1.24 -62.40 41.24
N LEU A 16 0.41 -62.51 42.29
CA LEU A 16 -0.94 -61.93 42.32
C LEU A 16 -0.90 -60.40 42.22
N ARG A 17 0.00 -59.73 42.97
CA ARG A 17 0.21 -58.27 42.87
C ARG A 17 0.61 -57.85 41.46
N SER A 18 1.49 -58.61 40.79
CA SER A 18 1.91 -58.31 39.41
C SER A 18 0.82 -58.54 38.37
N LYS A 19 -0.10 -59.50 38.62
CA LYS A 19 -1.19 -59.84 37.70
C LYS A 19 -2.37 -58.89 37.87
N VAL A 20 -2.73 -58.54 39.10
CA VAL A 20 -3.72 -57.50 39.41
C VAL A 20 -3.27 -56.14 38.87
N ALA A 21 -2.01 -55.76 39.05
CA ALA A 21 -1.45 -54.52 38.50
C ALA A 21 -1.48 -54.44 36.95
N ARG A 22 -1.69 -55.56 36.25
CA ARG A 22 -1.72 -55.62 34.78
C ARG A 22 -3.13 -55.65 34.19
N GLU A 23 -4.17 -55.83 35.01
CA GLU A 23 -5.57 -56.07 34.59
C GLU A 23 -6.61 -55.22 35.36
N VAL A 24 -6.21 -54.20 36.13
CA VAL A 24 -7.19 -53.28 36.75
C VAL A 24 -7.91 -52.50 35.65
N SER A 25 -9.19 -52.78 35.49
CA SER A 25 -10.12 -52.14 34.56
C SER A 25 -11.46 -51.96 35.25
N VAL A 26 -12.29 -51.01 34.80
CA VAL A 26 -13.65 -50.76 35.36
C VAL A 26 -14.44 -52.05 35.65
N PRO A 27 -14.51 -53.04 34.74
CA PRO A 27 -15.22 -54.29 35.00
C PRO A 27 -14.57 -55.11 36.13
N SER A 28 -13.24 -55.05 36.27
CA SER A 28 -12.49 -55.70 37.34
C SER A 28 -12.76 -55.02 38.69
N VAL A 29 -12.77 -53.69 38.77
CA VAL A 29 -13.01 -52.97 40.03
C VAL A 29 -14.48 -53.09 40.45
N GLN A 30 -15.43 -52.99 39.52
CA GLN A 30 -16.85 -53.21 39.82
C GLN A 30 -17.17 -54.66 40.18
N SER A 31 -16.51 -55.64 39.55
CA SER A 31 -16.67 -57.05 39.93
C SER A 31 -16.04 -57.34 41.30
N MET A 32 -14.93 -56.69 41.65
CA MET A 32 -14.38 -56.71 43.01
C MET A 32 -15.35 -56.06 44.02
N GLU A 33 -15.99 -54.94 43.68
CA GLU A 33 -17.03 -54.32 44.51
C GLU A 33 -18.20 -55.29 44.75
N ALA A 34 -18.67 -55.94 43.69
CA ALA A 34 -19.76 -56.90 43.76
C ALA A 34 -19.37 -58.14 44.59
N ALA A 35 -18.13 -58.62 44.46
CA ALA A 35 -17.60 -59.73 45.26
C ALA A 35 -17.50 -59.36 46.76
N VAL A 36 -17.00 -58.17 47.08
CA VAL A 36 -16.98 -57.65 48.46
C VAL A 36 -18.40 -57.51 49.01
N ALA A 37 -19.34 -57.00 48.21
CA ALA A 37 -20.75 -56.89 48.61
C ALA A 37 -21.42 -58.26 48.84
N GLN A 38 -21.11 -59.27 48.02
CA GLN A 38 -21.61 -60.64 48.18
C GLN A 38 -21.03 -61.33 49.41
N LEU A 39 -19.73 -61.14 49.69
CA LEU A 39 -19.09 -61.65 50.92
C LEU A 39 -19.76 -61.10 52.18
N ILE A 40 -20.18 -59.83 52.14
CA ILE A 40 -20.89 -59.18 53.25
C ILE A 40 -22.34 -59.71 53.38
N GLN A 41 -23.00 -60.09 52.28
CA GLN A 41 -24.38 -60.60 52.30
C GLN A 41 -24.50 -62.05 52.78
N HIS A 42 -23.49 -62.89 52.56
CA HIS A 42 -23.48 -64.28 53.03
C HIS A 42 -23.07 -64.38 54.51
N LYS A 43 -24.02 -64.07 55.39
CA LYS A 43 -24.00 -64.04 56.88
C LYS A 43 -23.46 -65.27 57.65
N LYS A 44 -22.82 -66.27 57.03
CA LYS A 44 -22.66 -67.61 57.64
C LYS A 44 -21.30 -67.94 58.29
N GLU A 45 -20.23 -67.20 58.03
CA GLU A 45 -18.94 -67.39 58.73
C GLU A 45 -18.30 -66.05 59.12
N PRO A 46 -17.61 -65.96 60.27
CA PRO A 46 -16.85 -64.76 60.61
C PRO A 46 -15.71 -64.60 59.60
N VAL A 47 -15.83 -63.61 58.71
CA VAL A 47 -14.72 -63.20 57.83
C VAL A 47 -13.51 -62.92 58.71
N SER A 48 -12.36 -63.53 58.43
CA SER A 48 -11.15 -63.34 59.25
C SER A 48 -10.70 -61.88 59.17
N GLN A 49 -10.41 -61.26 60.31
CA GLN A 49 -9.88 -59.89 60.35
C GLN A 49 -8.58 -59.75 59.55
N GLU A 50 -7.82 -60.83 59.44
CA GLU A 50 -6.60 -60.93 58.65
C GLU A 50 -6.88 -60.72 57.15
N LEU A 51 -7.90 -61.38 56.59
CA LEU A 51 -8.29 -61.21 55.19
C LEU A 51 -8.80 -59.79 54.88
N VAL A 52 -9.57 -59.18 55.79
CA VAL A 52 -10.02 -57.79 55.65
C VAL A 52 -8.83 -56.83 55.63
N SER A 53 -7.84 -57.06 56.50
CA SER A 53 -6.62 -56.25 56.55
C SER A 53 -5.77 -56.39 55.29
N GLU A 54 -5.65 -57.60 54.72
CA GLU A 54 -4.94 -57.84 53.48
C GLU A 54 -5.60 -57.14 52.29
N ILE A 55 -6.94 -57.21 52.17
CA ILE A 55 -7.69 -56.53 51.11
C ILE A 55 -7.55 -55.01 51.26
N LYS A 56 -7.68 -54.47 52.47
CA LYS A 56 -7.48 -53.03 52.73
C LYS A 56 -6.08 -52.57 52.29
N THR A 57 -5.05 -53.33 52.67
CA THR A 57 -3.65 -53.05 52.31
C THR A 57 -3.45 -53.10 50.79
N LEU A 58 -4.07 -54.07 50.09
CA LEU A 58 -4.01 -54.15 48.63
C LEU A 58 -4.66 -52.93 47.95
N LEU A 59 -5.82 -52.49 48.43
CA LEU A 59 -6.53 -51.32 47.90
C LEU A 59 -5.70 -50.03 48.12
N GLU A 60 -5.14 -49.86 49.32
CA GLU A 60 -4.37 -48.68 49.73
C GLU A 60 -2.98 -48.60 49.09
N ASP A 61 -2.22 -49.69 49.11
CA ASP A 61 -0.80 -49.66 48.73
C ASP A 61 -0.58 -50.01 47.25
N THR A 62 -1.59 -50.56 46.56
CA THR A 62 -1.43 -51.02 45.17
C THR A 62 -2.43 -50.37 44.22
N VAL A 63 -3.73 -50.51 44.49
CA VAL A 63 -4.76 -50.12 43.51
C VAL A 63 -4.92 -48.59 43.44
N MET A 64 -5.03 -47.89 44.57
CA MET A 64 -5.13 -46.42 44.57
C MET A 64 -3.88 -45.73 43.98
N PRO A 65 -2.63 -46.13 44.31
CA PRO A 65 -1.44 -45.58 43.65
C PRO A 65 -1.41 -45.82 42.15
N HIS A 66 -1.93 -46.95 41.66
CA HIS A 66 -2.00 -47.22 40.23
C HIS A 66 -2.95 -46.25 39.50
N LEU A 67 -4.11 -45.94 40.07
CA LEU A 67 -5.03 -44.92 39.56
C LEU A 67 -4.34 -43.54 39.48
N HIS A 68 -3.62 -43.15 40.54
CA HIS A 68 -2.85 -41.91 40.53
C HIS A 68 -1.75 -41.91 39.46
N GLN A 69 -1.08 -43.05 39.25
CA GLN A 69 -0.08 -43.19 38.20
C GLN A 69 -0.70 -43.07 36.80
N GLN A 70 -1.87 -43.66 36.56
CA GLN A 70 -2.61 -43.51 35.30
C GLN A 70 -3.01 -42.05 35.07
N ARG A 71 -3.54 -41.37 36.10
CA ARG A 71 -3.82 -39.93 36.05
C ARG A 71 -2.58 -39.13 35.67
N GLN A 72 -1.45 -39.36 36.33
CA GLN A 72 -0.19 -38.66 36.03
C GLN A 72 0.29 -38.90 34.60
N HIS A 73 0.13 -40.12 34.08
CA HIS A 73 0.49 -40.44 32.71
C HIS A 73 -0.35 -39.67 31.70
N ILE A 74 -1.67 -39.60 31.90
CA ILE A 74 -2.57 -38.84 31.02
C ILE A 74 -2.28 -37.34 31.13
N GLN A 75 -2.04 -36.83 32.35
CA GLN A 75 -1.66 -35.43 32.56
C GLN A 75 -0.38 -35.08 31.79
N ALA A 76 0.65 -35.93 31.86
CA ALA A 76 1.90 -35.71 31.14
C ALA A 76 1.70 -35.69 29.62
N GLN A 77 0.77 -36.49 29.08
CA GLN A 77 0.40 -36.44 27.66
C GLN A 77 -0.27 -35.11 27.29
N LEU A 78 -1.21 -34.63 28.11
CA LEU A 78 -1.88 -33.34 27.91
C LEU A 78 -0.91 -32.16 27.98
N ASP A 79 0.01 -32.18 28.95
CA ASP A 79 1.02 -31.14 29.12
C ASP A 79 1.99 -31.10 27.93
N ALA A 80 2.49 -32.27 27.50
CA ALA A 80 3.38 -32.37 26.33
C ALA A 80 2.69 -31.93 25.04
N ALA A 81 1.44 -32.36 24.82
CA ALA A 81 0.65 -31.95 23.66
C ALA A 81 0.43 -30.44 23.60
N SER A 82 0.37 -29.76 24.75
CA SER A 82 0.21 -28.31 24.81
C SER A 82 1.49 -27.56 24.44
N GLN A 83 2.66 -28.03 24.92
CA GLN A 83 3.96 -27.44 24.60
C GLN A 83 4.34 -27.58 23.11
N HIS A 84 3.90 -28.67 22.49
CA HIS A 84 4.11 -28.93 21.09
C HIS A 84 3.60 -27.83 20.15
N PHE A 85 2.63 -27.01 20.54
CA PHE A 85 2.19 -25.87 19.74
C PHE A 85 3.26 -24.77 19.62
N GLU A 86 4.15 -24.62 20.59
CA GLU A 86 5.24 -23.62 20.56
C GLU A 86 6.32 -23.95 19.53
N GLU A 87 6.38 -25.20 19.07
CA GLU A 87 7.27 -25.65 18.01
C GLU A 87 6.77 -25.26 16.60
N CYS A 88 5.49 -24.88 16.46
CA CYS A 88 4.99 -24.32 15.21
C CYS A 88 5.41 -22.85 15.13
N GLN A 89 6.52 -22.59 14.44
CA GLN A 89 7.05 -21.25 14.26
C GLN A 89 7.29 -20.96 12.79
N ALA A 90 6.89 -19.75 12.36
CA ALA A 90 7.25 -19.24 11.05
C ALA A 90 8.67 -18.69 11.07
N ALA A 91 9.41 -18.90 9.98
CA ALA A 91 10.73 -18.31 9.82
C ALA A 91 10.63 -16.77 9.78
N THR A 92 11.60 -16.10 10.42
CA THR A 92 11.68 -14.64 10.35
C THR A 92 12.19 -14.24 8.96
N PRO A 93 11.52 -13.31 8.25
CA PRO A 93 11.97 -12.86 6.93
C PRO A 93 13.35 -12.18 7.01
N GLU A 94 14.32 -12.64 6.22
CA GLU A 94 15.68 -12.08 6.12
C GLU A 94 15.71 -10.74 5.36
N ARG A 95 15.29 -9.65 6.02
CA ARG A 95 15.19 -8.31 5.43
C ARG A 95 16.49 -7.77 4.84
N GLU A 96 17.64 -8.24 5.32
CA GLU A 96 18.96 -7.80 4.86
C GLU A 96 19.24 -8.15 3.39
N ARG A 97 18.53 -9.14 2.82
CA ARG A 97 18.69 -9.54 1.42
C ARG A 97 18.43 -8.41 0.43
N THR A 98 17.55 -7.46 0.75
CA THR A 98 17.24 -6.33 -0.15
C THR A 98 18.11 -5.11 0.08
N ALA A 99 18.94 -5.08 1.14
CA ALA A 99 19.79 -3.94 1.48
C ALA A 99 20.80 -3.54 0.38
N PRO A 100 21.56 -4.45 -0.26
CA PRO A 100 22.50 -4.04 -1.31
C PRO A 100 21.78 -3.50 -2.55
N LEU A 101 20.68 -4.15 -2.96
CA LEU A 101 19.86 -3.72 -4.11
C LEU A 101 19.24 -2.34 -3.86
N ARG A 102 18.81 -2.08 -2.63
CA ARG A 102 18.32 -0.76 -2.21
C ARG A 102 19.41 0.29 -2.36
N ALA A 103 20.60 0.05 -1.81
CA ALA A 103 21.69 1.01 -1.88
C ALA A 103 22.09 1.34 -3.33
N GLU A 104 22.13 0.34 -4.21
CA GLU A 104 22.40 0.56 -5.63
C GLU A 104 21.30 1.36 -6.35
N HIS A 105 20.03 1.05 -6.07
CA HIS A 105 18.90 1.78 -6.63
C HIS A 105 18.87 3.23 -6.14
N GLU A 106 19.05 3.43 -4.84
CA GLU A 106 19.10 4.75 -4.20
C GLU A 106 20.21 5.62 -4.79
N GLY A 107 21.44 5.10 -4.86
CA GLY A 107 22.56 5.80 -5.49
C GLY A 107 22.27 6.16 -6.96
N CYS A 108 21.62 5.28 -7.71
CA CYS A 108 21.21 5.56 -9.09
C CYS A 108 20.20 6.71 -9.17
N ARG A 109 19.20 6.75 -8.28
CA ARG A 109 18.18 7.81 -8.28
C ARG A 109 18.73 9.18 -7.90
N TYR A 110 19.74 9.24 -7.03
CA TYR A 110 20.49 10.47 -6.80
C TYR A 110 21.24 10.96 -8.05
N ALA A 111 21.90 10.06 -8.76
CA ALA A 111 22.54 10.41 -10.03
C ALA A 111 21.51 10.88 -11.07
N GLU A 112 20.33 10.24 -11.13
CA GLU A 112 19.24 10.66 -12.01
C GLU A 112 18.76 12.06 -11.68
N SER A 113 18.56 12.38 -10.39
CA SER A 113 18.15 13.71 -9.95
C SER A 113 19.14 14.78 -10.42
N ALA A 114 20.44 14.54 -10.25
CA ALA A 114 21.47 15.46 -10.72
C ALA A 114 21.44 15.63 -12.24
N ALA A 115 21.19 14.55 -13.01
CA ALA A 115 21.04 14.64 -14.46
C ALA A 115 19.77 15.40 -14.89
N VAL A 116 18.66 15.30 -14.13
CA VAL A 116 17.45 16.11 -14.34
C VAL A 116 17.78 17.59 -14.15
N ASP A 117 18.49 17.94 -13.09
CA ASP A 117 18.89 19.34 -12.81
C ASP A 117 19.82 19.89 -13.90
N GLN A 118 20.80 19.10 -14.34
CA GLN A 118 21.70 19.49 -15.43
C GLN A 118 20.95 19.72 -16.75
N HIS A 119 20.02 18.84 -17.09
CA HIS A 119 19.20 19.01 -18.29
C HIS A 119 18.32 20.26 -18.18
N ALA A 120 17.68 20.49 -17.02
CA ALA A 120 16.86 21.68 -16.80
C ALA A 120 17.67 22.98 -16.93
N SER A 121 18.89 23.02 -16.35
CA SER A 121 19.81 24.15 -16.53
C SER A 121 20.19 24.35 -17.99
N CYS A 122 20.43 23.26 -18.74
CA CYS A 122 20.75 23.33 -20.16
C CYS A 122 19.63 23.98 -20.96
N ILE A 123 18.37 23.60 -20.71
CA ILE A 123 17.20 24.16 -21.37
C ILE A 123 17.04 25.65 -21.05
N SER A 124 17.22 26.06 -19.79
CA SER A 124 17.15 27.48 -19.43
C SER A 124 18.23 28.34 -20.11
N GLU A 125 19.45 27.82 -20.23
CA GLU A 125 20.51 28.47 -21.00
C GLU A 125 20.21 28.51 -22.50
N LEU A 126 19.58 27.46 -23.05
CA LEU A 126 19.16 27.40 -24.45
C LEU A 126 18.12 28.47 -24.77
N GLU A 127 17.10 28.65 -23.91
CA GLU A 127 16.09 29.71 -24.04
C GLU A 127 16.72 31.11 -24.03
N SER A 128 17.72 31.31 -23.16
CA SER A 128 18.47 32.58 -23.09
C SER A 128 19.26 32.85 -24.39
N LEU A 129 19.88 31.82 -24.95
CA LEU A 129 20.60 31.91 -26.23
C LEU A 129 19.65 32.10 -27.41
N GLU A 130 18.44 31.52 -27.37
CA GLU A 130 17.42 31.74 -28.40
C GLU A 130 16.97 33.19 -28.42
N ALA A 131 16.68 33.78 -27.26
CA ALA A 131 16.33 35.19 -27.13
C ALA A 131 17.45 36.11 -27.65
N ALA A 132 18.71 35.85 -27.27
CA ALA A 132 19.86 36.62 -27.76
C ALA A 132 20.05 36.50 -29.27
N LYS A 133 19.89 35.29 -29.84
CA LYS A 133 19.91 35.04 -31.29
C LYS A 133 18.81 35.84 -31.99
N ASP A 134 17.58 35.82 -31.49
CA ASP A 134 16.46 36.55 -32.09
C ASP A 134 16.67 38.06 -32.05
N GLU A 135 17.17 38.61 -30.93
CA GLU A 135 17.49 40.03 -30.78
C GLU A 135 18.59 40.47 -31.76
N HIS A 136 19.72 39.78 -31.79
CA HIS A 136 20.85 40.14 -32.65
C HIS A 136 20.50 40.01 -34.14
N CYS A 137 19.74 38.97 -34.52
CA CYS A 137 19.34 38.79 -35.90
C CYS A 137 18.24 39.76 -36.33
N ARG A 138 17.37 40.21 -35.42
CA ARG A 138 16.43 41.32 -35.69
C ARG A 138 17.19 42.62 -35.97
N ALA A 139 18.18 42.96 -35.15
CA ALA A 139 19.01 44.16 -35.36
C ALA A 139 19.76 44.12 -36.70
N PHE A 140 20.27 42.95 -37.10
CA PHE A 140 20.84 42.76 -38.44
C PHE A 140 19.79 42.99 -39.55
N ASN A 141 18.62 42.37 -39.44
CA ASN A 141 17.56 42.49 -40.47
C ASN A 141 17.03 43.93 -40.61
N GLU A 142 17.00 44.71 -39.52
CA GLU A 142 16.64 46.13 -39.56
C GLU A 142 17.71 46.97 -40.29
N LEU A 143 18.99 46.64 -40.12
CA LEU A 143 20.10 47.31 -40.82
C LEU A 143 20.27 46.84 -42.27
N ASN A 144 19.86 45.61 -42.58
CA ASN A 144 19.98 44.99 -43.90
C ASN A 144 18.86 45.44 -44.86
N GLN A 145 18.63 46.74 -44.92
CA GLN A 145 17.63 47.39 -45.77
C GLN A 145 18.29 48.53 -46.53
N ILE A 146 17.99 48.68 -47.82
CA ILE A 146 18.49 49.80 -48.64
C ILE A 146 17.55 51.00 -48.41
N PRO A 147 17.99 52.12 -47.81
CA PRO A 147 17.11 53.24 -47.55
C PRO A 147 16.79 54.01 -48.84
N GLU A 148 15.51 54.21 -49.15
CA GLU A 148 15.05 54.93 -50.36
C GLU A 148 15.54 56.39 -50.45
N ALA A 149 15.79 57.05 -49.31
CA ALA A 149 16.13 58.48 -49.24
C ALA A 149 17.64 58.77 -49.03
N SER A 150 18.51 57.75 -49.13
CA SER A 150 19.91 57.81 -48.67
C SER A 150 20.80 58.83 -49.40
N CYS A 151 20.41 59.33 -50.58
CA CYS A 151 21.22 60.24 -51.41
C CYS A 151 20.73 61.71 -51.45
N GLY A 152 19.86 62.13 -50.53
CA GLY A 152 19.31 63.50 -50.52
C GLY A 152 20.37 64.61 -50.33
N VAL A 153 20.14 65.77 -50.95
CA VAL A 153 20.94 67.00 -50.76
C VAL A 153 20.32 67.82 -49.63
N ARG A 154 21.13 68.26 -48.65
CA ARG A 154 20.66 69.11 -47.55
C ARG A 154 20.58 70.58 -47.98
N SER A 155 19.67 71.35 -47.38
CA SER A 155 19.53 72.78 -47.69
C SER A 155 20.85 73.53 -47.43
N GLY A 156 21.36 74.24 -48.45
CA GLY A 156 22.63 74.99 -48.37
C GLY A 156 23.91 74.14 -48.53
N GLU A 157 23.80 72.84 -48.80
CA GLU A 157 24.95 71.95 -49.01
C GLU A 157 25.53 72.09 -50.43
N ASN A 158 26.84 72.30 -50.55
CA ASN A 158 27.53 72.30 -51.84
C ASN A 158 27.96 70.87 -52.26
N ALA A 159 28.35 70.69 -53.52
CA ALA A 159 28.67 69.38 -54.07
C ALA A 159 29.77 68.63 -53.28
N THR A 160 30.86 69.31 -52.92
CA THR A 160 31.96 68.68 -52.17
C THR A 160 31.52 68.21 -50.78
N ALA A 161 30.76 69.02 -50.05
CA ALA A 161 30.23 68.65 -48.75
C ALA A 161 29.28 67.45 -48.83
N TRP A 162 28.43 67.42 -49.86
CA TRP A 162 27.53 66.30 -50.13
C TRP A 162 28.29 64.99 -50.37
N TYR A 163 29.29 64.98 -51.27
CA TYR A 163 30.08 63.77 -51.56
C TYR A 163 30.80 63.24 -50.31
N VAL A 164 31.42 64.11 -49.52
CA VAL A 164 32.15 63.70 -48.30
C VAL A 164 31.20 63.09 -47.28
N ARG A 165 30.04 63.73 -47.03
CA ARG A 165 29.05 63.23 -46.09
C ARG A 165 28.48 61.88 -46.51
N ILE A 166 28.05 61.75 -47.76
CA ILE A 166 27.44 60.51 -48.26
C ILE A 166 28.43 59.35 -48.22
N LEU A 167 29.70 59.57 -48.61
CA LEU A 167 30.73 58.54 -48.51
C LEU A 167 30.95 58.09 -47.06
N ALA A 168 30.98 59.03 -46.11
CA ALA A 168 31.10 58.70 -44.69
C ALA A 168 29.86 57.96 -44.15
N GLU A 169 28.64 58.42 -44.47
CA GLU A 169 27.38 57.79 -44.05
C GLU A 169 27.29 56.34 -44.57
N LEU A 170 27.64 56.10 -45.84
CA LEU A 170 27.68 54.76 -46.43
C LEU A 170 28.76 53.87 -45.80
N HIS A 171 29.94 54.42 -45.52
CA HIS A 171 31.02 53.68 -44.87
C HIS A 171 30.62 53.19 -43.47
N TRP A 172 30.09 54.09 -42.62
CA TRP A 172 29.62 53.71 -41.28
C TRP A 172 28.42 52.77 -41.32
N ALA A 173 27.53 52.92 -42.31
CA ALA A 173 26.42 51.98 -42.51
C ALA A 173 26.93 50.56 -42.84
N GLN A 174 27.92 50.46 -43.73
CA GLN A 174 28.56 49.19 -44.07
C GLN A 174 29.19 48.54 -42.84
N GLU A 175 29.97 49.29 -42.05
CA GLU A 175 30.62 48.74 -40.84
C GLU A 175 29.59 48.22 -39.83
N ARG A 176 28.51 48.97 -39.61
CA ARG A 176 27.41 48.55 -38.72
C ARG A 176 26.74 47.28 -39.21
N LEU A 177 26.49 47.17 -40.52
CA LEU A 177 25.87 45.99 -41.13
C LEU A 177 26.76 44.75 -40.96
N VAL A 178 28.05 44.84 -41.32
CA VAL A 178 29.01 43.74 -41.18
C VAL A 178 29.13 43.29 -39.73
N LYS A 179 29.19 44.23 -38.78
CA LYS A 179 29.23 43.91 -37.35
C LYS A 179 27.95 43.21 -36.88
N ALA A 180 26.79 43.70 -37.31
CA ALA A 180 25.50 43.10 -36.95
C ALA A 180 25.35 41.68 -37.54
N GLU A 181 25.77 41.47 -38.78
CA GLU A 181 25.79 40.15 -39.42
C GLU A 181 26.68 39.16 -38.64
N ALA A 182 27.90 39.57 -38.32
CA ALA A 182 28.82 38.74 -37.54
C ALA A 182 28.25 38.39 -36.16
N THR A 183 27.57 39.34 -35.50
CA THR A 183 26.95 39.13 -34.18
C THR A 183 25.75 38.18 -34.27
N CYS A 184 24.87 38.33 -35.27
CA CYS A 184 23.77 37.40 -35.52
C CYS A 184 24.30 35.99 -35.82
N ASN A 185 25.31 35.86 -36.68
CA ASN A 185 25.90 34.56 -37.01
C ASN A 185 26.57 33.89 -35.80
N ALA A 186 27.29 34.64 -34.96
CA ALA A 186 27.87 34.13 -33.73
C ALA A 186 26.79 33.62 -32.75
N ALA A 187 25.70 34.38 -32.59
CA ALA A 187 24.57 33.99 -31.74
C ALA A 187 23.86 32.72 -32.28
N ARG A 188 23.70 32.61 -33.60
CA ARG A 188 23.17 31.39 -34.24
C ARG A 188 24.04 30.16 -33.96
N LEU A 189 25.37 30.29 -34.10
CA LEU A 189 26.30 29.20 -33.81
C LEU A 189 26.25 28.78 -32.33
N ALA A 190 26.23 29.75 -31.41
CA ALA A 190 26.13 29.47 -29.97
C ALA A 190 24.83 28.73 -29.62
N HIS A 191 23.69 29.19 -30.16
CA HIS A 191 22.40 28.52 -30.00
C HIS A 191 22.44 27.09 -30.56
N THR A 192 22.89 26.88 -31.80
CA THR A 192 22.97 25.55 -32.41
C THR A 192 23.89 24.60 -31.65
N ALA A 193 25.04 25.07 -31.16
CA ALA A 193 25.93 24.26 -30.32
C ALA A 193 25.26 23.87 -28.99
N LYS A 194 24.49 24.77 -28.39
CA LYS A 194 23.75 24.49 -27.15
C LYS A 194 22.60 23.50 -27.38
N VAL A 195 21.88 23.57 -28.51
CA VAL A 195 20.87 22.56 -28.90
C VAL A 195 21.47 21.15 -28.88
N GLY A 196 22.64 20.96 -29.49
CA GLY A 196 23.34 19.67 -29.48
C GLY A 196 23.71 19.22 -28.07
N THR A 197 24.22 20.13 -27.25
CA THR A 197 24.58 19.86 -25.85
C THR A 197 23.38 19.40 -25.02
N CYS A 198 22.22 20.07 -25.16
CA CYS A 198 21.02 19.69 -24.41
C CYS A 198 20.42 18.37 -24.91
N ALA A 199 20.50 18.10 -26.22
CA ALA A 199 20.10 16.81 -26.77
C ALA A 199 20.95 15.65 -26.21
N ASP A 200 22.25 15.84 -26.02
CA ASP A 200 23.12 14.82 -25.41
C ASP A 200 22.84 14.67 -23.90
N ALA A 201 22.60 15.76 -23.17
CA ALA A 201 22.15 15.70 -21.78
C ALA A 201 20.82 14.93 -21.64
N GLN A 202 19.88 15.11 -22.58
CA GLN A 202 18.62 14.36 -22.62
C GLN A 202 18.85 12.85 -22.80
N LYS A 203 19.78 12.46 -23.69
CA LYS A 203 20.14 11.03 -23.89
C LYS A 203 20.74 10.43 -22.63
N VAL A 204 21.63 11.14 -21.95
CA VAL A 204 22.22 10.71 -20.68
C VAL A 204 21.13 10.49 -19.63
N LEU A 205 20.22 11.46 -19.47
CA LEU A 205 19.07 11.34 -18.56
C LEU A 205 18.18 10.14 -18.90
N ALA A 206 17.89 9.91 -20.18
CA ALA A 206 17.08 8.78 -20.62
C ALA A 206 17.75 7.42 -20.33
N ALA A 207 19.06 7.31 -20.58
CA ALA A 207 19.82 6.11 -20.26
C ALA A 207 19.87 5.85 -18.75
N LEU A 208 20.06 6.90 -17.95
CA LEU A 208 20.10 6.80 -16.49
C LEU A 208 18.74 6.39 -15.93
N ARG A 209 17.64 6.94 -16.43
CA ARG A 209 16.27 6.51 -16.13
C ARG A 209 16.04 5.02 -16.37
N ALA A 210 16.48 4.52 -17.53
CA ALA A 210 16.35 3.11 -17.87
C ALA A 210 17.15 2.22 -16.90
N ASN A 211 18.38 2.61 -16.59
CA ASN A 211 19.23 1.90 -15.64
C ASN A 211 18.63 1.88 -14.22
N CYS A 212 18.19 3.03 -13.70
CA CYS A 212 17.59 3.11 -12.37
C CYS A 212 16.26 2.34 -12.29
N SER A 213 15.49 2.31 -13.39
CA SER A 213 14.28 1.48 -13.49
C SER A 213 14.59 -0.01 -13.44
N ALA A 214 15.67 -0.46 -14.11
CA ALA A 214 16.10 -1.85 -14.06
C ALA A 214 16.59 -2.25 -12.65
N LYS A 215 17.32 -1.37 -11.97
CA LYS A 215 17.72 -1.58 -10.56
C LYS A 215 16.52 -1.64 -9.62
N GLN A 216 15.51 -0.79 -9.85
CA GLN A 216 14.28 -0.85 -9.08
C GLN A 216 13.55 -2.17 -9.29
N LEU A 217 13.46 -2.65 -10.55
CA LEU A 217 12.85 -3.95 -10.84
C LEU A 217 13.57 -5.08 -10.11
N ALA A 218 14.90 -5.06 -10.04
CA ALA A 218 15.67 -6.07 -9.29
C ALA A 218 15.38 -6.01 -7.79
N LEU A 219 15.32 -4.80 -7.21
CA LEU A 219 14.95 -4.58 -5.81
C LEU A 219 13.52 -5.07 -5.54
N ASP A 220 12.57 -4.73 -6.40
CA ASP A 220 11.17 -5.14 -6.30
C ASP A 220 11.03 -6.66 -6.44
N GLN A 221 11.76 -7.30 -7.34
CA GLN A 221 11.73 -8.76 -7.45
C GLN A 221 12.27 -9.44 -6.19
N ALA A 222 13.36 -8.95 -5.61
CA ALA A 222 13.87 -9.46 -4.34
C ALA A 222 12.89 -9.22 -3.18
N GLY A 223 12.13 -8.12 -3.22
CA GLY A 223 11.03 -7.86 -2.30
C GLY A 223 9.89 -8.87 -2.46
N CYS A 224 9.51 -9.21 -3.69
CA CYS A 224 8.52 -10.26 -3.98
C CYS A 224 8.99 -11.60 -3.40
N ASP A 225 10.22 -12.02 -3.68
CA ASP A 225 10.76 -13.30 -3.24
C ASP A 225 10.77 -13.40 -1.71
N LEU A 226 11.07 -12.29 -1.01
CA LEU A 226 11.03 -12.20 0.45
C LEU A 226 9.60 -12.27 0.99
N TYR A 227 8.65 -11.60 0.35
CA TYR A 227 7.23 -11.66 0.71
C TYR A 227 6.67 -13.08 0.52
N ASP A 228 6.96 -13.72 -0.62
CA ASP A 228 6.51 -15.08 -0.93
C ASP A 228 7.11 -16.11 0.03
N SER A 229 8.39 -15.94 0.39
CA SER A 229 9.05 -16.77 1.41
C SER A 229 8.40 -16.62 2.80
N ALA A 230 8.03 -15.40 3.17
CA ALA A 230 7.32 -15.12 4.43
C ALA A 230 5.92 -15.72 4.42
N LEU A 231 5.20 -15.60 3.30
CA LEU A 231 3.87 -16.18 3.11
C LEU A 231 3.91 -17.71 3.20
N ALA A 232 4.85 -18.35 2.50
CA ALA A 232 5.06 -19.79 2.56
C ALA A 232 5.40 -20.27 3.99
N SER A 233 6.22 -19.50 4.72
CA SER A 233 6.54 -19.79 6.12
C SER A 233 5.31 -19.71 7.03
N CYS A 234 4.46 -18.71 6.85
CA CYS A 234 3.19 -18.62 7.58
C CYS A 234 2.23 -19.77 7.22
N SER A 235 2.12 -20.14 5.94
CA SER A 235 1.28 -21.27 5.53
C SER A 235 1.77 -22.60 6.12
N ALA A 236 3.09 -22.80 6.21
CA ALA A 236 3.68 -23.98 6.84
C ALA A 236 3.44 -24.03 8.35
N GLU A 237 3.53 -22.88 9.03
CA GLU A 237 3.22 -22.77 10.46
C GLU A 237 1.73 -23.05 10.73
N GLU A 238 0.81 -22.46 9.95
CA GLU A 238 -0.62 -22.73 10.07
C GLU A 238 -0.93 -24.24 9.85
N ALA A 239 -0.30 -24.88 8.86
CA ALA A 239 -0.45 -26.32 8.65
C ALA A 239 0.06 -27.15 9.84
N CYS A 240 1.19 -26.76 10.44
CA CYS A 240 1.69 -27.35 11.68
C CYS A 240 0.67 -27.20 12.81
N TYR A 241 0.14 -26.00 12.99
CA TYR A 241 -0.83 -25.66 14.03
C TYR A 241 -2.10 -26.51 13.91
N GLN A 242 -2.67 -26.59 12.70
CA GLN A 242 -3.88 -27.38 12.42
C GLN A 242 -3.67 -28.88 12.65
N GLN A 243 -2.51 -29.41 12.27
CA GLN A 243 -2.17 -30.81 12.52
C GLN A 243 -2.09 -31.11 14.02
N ARG A 244 -1.40 -30.25 14.79
CA ARG A 244 -1.30 -30.41 16.25
C ARG A 244 -2.64 -30.23 16.94
N ARG A 245 -3.49 -29.32 16.45
CA ARG A 245 -4.86 -29.13 16.93
C ARG A 245 -5.69 -30.39 16.79
N SER A 246 -5.69 -31.02 15.61
CA SER A 246 -6.42 -32.27 15.38
C SER A 246 -5.99 -33.38 16.33
N SER A 247 -4.68 -33.54 16.56
CA SER A 247 -4.14 -34.52 17.52
C SER A 247 -4.50 -34.18 18.97
N HIS A 248 -4.43 -32.91 19.35
CA HIS A 248 -4.79 -32.43 20.68
C HIS A 248 -6.28 -32.61 20.98
N ASP A 249 -7.17 -32.28 20.04
CA ASP A 249 -8.62 -32.43 20.23
C ASP A 249 -9.02 -33.91 20.41
N THR A 250 -8.33 -34.82 19.70
CA THR A 250 -8.49 -36.28 19.89
C THR A 250 -8.01 -36.71 21.27
N LEU A 251 -6.85 -36.21 21.71
CA LEU A 251 -6.32 -36.49 23.04
C LEU A 251 -7.24 -35.97 24.14
N LEU A 252 -7.81 -34.77 24.00
CA LEU A 252 -8.77 -34.21 24.95
C LEU A 252 -10.02 -35.08 25.08
N ALA A 253 -10.56 -35.57 23.97
CA ALA A 253 -11.73 -36.45 23.99
C ALA A 253 -11.41 -37.74 24.77
N ASN A 254 -10.29 -38.39 24.44
CA ASN A 254 -9.85 -39.61 25.11
C ASN A 254 -9.56 -39.38 26.61
N ALA A 255 -8.89 -38.27 26.96
CA ALA A 255 -8.56 -37.92 28.33
C ALA A 255 -9.81 -37.67 29.18
N ARG A 256 -10.85 -37.04 28.62
CA ARG A 256 -12.14 -36.85 29.31
C ARG A 256 -12.83 -38.17 29.61
N ASP A 257 -12.81 -39.11 28.66
CA ASP A 257 -13.39 -40.45 28.85
C ASP A 257 -12.59 -41.26 29.89
N GLN A 258 -11.26 -41.14 29.86
CA GLN A 258 -10.38 -41.75 30.85
C GLN A 258 -10.56 -41.14 32.24
N GLU A 259 -10.63 -39.81 32.38
CA GLU A 259 -10.88 -39.15 33.66
C GLU A 259 -12.22 -39.60 34.27
N LYS A 260 -13.28 -39.66 33.47
CA LYS A 260 -14.59 -40.17 33.89
C LYS A 260 -14.46 -41.61 34.41
N THR A 261 -13.70 -42.44 33.70
CA THR A 261 -13.43 -43.82 34.07
C THR A 261 -12.68 -43.92 35.40
N LEU A 262 -11.59 -43.17 35.57
CA LEU A 262 -10.79 -43.14 36.80
C LEU A 262 -11.60 -42.64 38.00
N LYS A 263 -12.50 -41.65 37.80
CA LYS A 263 -13.40 -41.17 38.86
C LYS A 263 -14.35 -42.25 39.34
N VAL A 264 -14.95 -43.02 38.42
CA VAL A 264 -15.82 -44.15 38.75
C VAL A 264 -15.05 -45.25 39.48
N GLU A 265 -13.83 -45.58 39.04
CA GLU A 265 -12.99 -46.57 39.70
C GLU A 265 -12.60 -46.12 41.12
N LEU A 266 -12.20 -44.86 41.30
CA LEU A 266 -11.87 -44.30 42.61
C LEU A 266 -13.08 -44.30 43.55
N GLU A 267 -14.26 -43.92 43.07
CA GLU A 267 -15.50 -43.96 43.85
C GLU A 267 -15.82 -45.40 44.32
N ALA A 268 -15.68 -46.38 43.43
CA ALA A 268 -15.88 -47.79 43.78
C ALA A 268 -14.88 -48.28 44.84
N LEU A 269 -13.60 -47.88 44.75
CA LEU A 269 -12.57 -48.24 45.72
C LEU A 269 -12.81 -47.61 47.10
N LEU A 270 -13.19 -46.33 47.13
CA LEU A 270 -13.51 -45.63 48.38
C LEU A 270 -14.77 -46.22 49.03
N ARG A 271 -15.73 -46.67 48.23
CA ARG A 271 -16.91 -47.39 48.71
C ARG A 271 -16.55 -48.78 49.24
N MET A 272 -15.67 -49.53 48.56
CA MET A 272 -15.15 -50.79 49.05
C MET A 272 -14.42 -50.63 50.39
N GLN A 273 -13.59 -49.59 50.54
CA GLN A 273 -12.95 -49.28 51.83
C GLN A 273 -13.99 -49.02 52.93
N CYS A 274 -15.02 -48.21 52.65
CA CYS A 274 -16.10 -47.96 53.60
C CYS A 274 -16.78 -49.27 54.02
N LEU A 275 -17.12 -50.14 53.05
CA LEU A 275 -17.75 -51.43 53.31
C LEU A 275 -16.85 -52.37 54.13
N LEU A 276 -15.54 -52.40 53.85
CA LEU A 276 -14.58 -53.21 54.62
C LEU A 276 -14.46 -52.74 56.06
N GLU A 277 -14.55 -51.43 56.31
CA GLU A 277 -14.57 -50.87 57.67
C GLU A 277 -15.84 -51.25 58.44
N THR A 278 -16.98 -51.46 57.75
CA THR A 278 -18.23 -51.89 58.40
C THR A 278 -18.17 -53.29 59.03
N LEU A 279 -17.31 -54.18 58.52
CA LEU A 279 -17.09 -55.52 59.09
C LEU A 279 -16.51 -55.48 60.53
N SER A 280 -16.05 -54.30 60.96
CA SER A 280 -15.57 -54.02 62.32
C SER A 280 -16.68 -53.61 63.30
N HIS A 281 -17.92 -53.34 62.82
CA HIS A 281 -19.01 -52.75 63.61
C HIS A 281 -20.03 -53.79 64.12
N ARG A 282 -20.70 -53.48 65.25
CA ARG A 282 -21.74 -54.35 65.86
C ARG A 282 -23.10 -54.30 65.13
N HIS A 283 -23.37 -53.24 64.36
CA HIS A 283 -24.61 -53.02 63.59
C HIS A 283 -24.31 -52.91 62.10
N ILE A 284 -23.97 -54.05 61.50
CA ILE A 284 -23.43 -54.15 60.14
C ILE A 284 -24.43 -53.62 59.09
N GLU A 285 -25.73 -53.88 59.25
CA GLU A 285 -26.75 -53.55 58.23
C GLU A 285 -26.94 -52.04 58.00
N ALA A 286 -27.05 -51.24 59.07
CA ALA A 286 -27.19 -49.79 58.95
C ALA A 286 -25.91 -49.13 58.38
N ALA A 287 -24.74 -49.64 58.77
CA ALA A 287 -23.45 -49.15 58.30
C ALA A 287 -23.23 -49.43 56.79
N ILE A 288 -23.73 -50.56 56.29
CA ILE A 288 -23.69 -50.87 54.85
C ILE A 288 -24.50 -49.85 54.06
N ASP A 289 -25.73 -49.55 54.47
CA ASP A 289 -26.60 -48.62 53.74
C ASP A 289 -26.03 -47.19 53.75
N GLU A 290 -25.39 -46.78 54.85
CA GLU A 290 -24.64 -45.53 54.95
C GLU A 290 -23.49 -45.48 53.92
N CYS A 291 -22.66 -46.52 53.87
CA CYS A 291 -21.57 -46.59 52.89
C CYS A 291 -22.05 -46.61 51.43
N LYS A 292 -23.23 -47.19 51.15
CA LYS A 292 -23.81 -47.18 49.80
C LYS A 292 -24.40 -45.84 49.40
N GLY A 293 -24.91 -45.06 50.35
CA GLY A 293 -25.49 -43.73 50.13
C GLY A 293 -24.47 -42.60 50.17
N LYS A 294 -23.24 -42.87 50.64
CA LYS A 294 -22.17 -41.88 50.76
C LYS A 294 -21.63 -41.47 49.40
N LYS A 295 -21.61 -40.15 49.14
CA LYS A 295 -20.91 -39.59 47.99
C LYS A 295 -19.42 -39.49 48.30
N HIS A 296 -18.58 -40.08 47.46
CA HIS A 296 -17.13 -40.05 47.62
C HIS A 296 -16.51 -38.90 46.81
N ASP A 297 -15.54 -38.20 47.39
CA ASP A 297 -14.77 -37.15 46.71
C ASP A 297 -13.78 -37.79 45.73
N THR A 298 -13.80 -37.31 44.48
CA THR A 298 -12.94 -37.81 43.40
C THR A 298 -12.09 -36.71 42.77
N GLU A 299 -12.05 -35.50 43.34
CA GLU A 299 -11.35 -34.37 42.74
C GLU A 299 -9.83 -34.57 42.64
N ASN A 300 -9.24 -35.42 43.48
CA ASN A 300 -7.81 -35.75 43.43
C ASN A 300 -7.40 -36.56 42.17
N ILE A 301 -8.36 -37.06 41.39
CA ILE A 301 -8.09 -37.71 40.10
C ILE A 301 -8.42 -36.82 38.89
N SER A 302 -8.91 -35.59 39.14
CA SER A 302 -9.25 -34.65 38.07
C SER A 302 -8.01 -34.24 37.25
N LEU A 303 -8.21 -34.11 35.94
CA LEU A 303 -7.16 -33.68 34.99
C LEU A 303 -7.19 -32.15 34.81
N VAL A 304 -6.04 -31.58 34.50
CA VAL A 304 -5.89 -30.18 34.13
C VAL A 304 -5.88 -30.08 32.61
N TYR A 305 -6.79 -29.28 32.07
CA TYR A 305 -6.93 -29.04 30.64
C TYR A 305 -6.44 -27.63 30.29
N HIS A 306 -5.43 -27.55 29.42
CA HIS A 306 -4.87 -26.28 28.97
C HIS A 306 -5.76 -25.64 27.91
N ASN A 307 -5.92 -24.33 27.99
CA ASN A 307 -6.63 -23.57 26.96
C ASN A 307 -5.67 -23.18 25.84
N ILE A 308 -5.81 -23.84 24.69
CA ILE A 308 -4.99 -23.57 23.51
C ILE A 308 -5.79 -22.71 22.52
N SER A 309 -5.14 -21.68 21.97
CA SER A 309 -5.72 -20.82 20.94
C SER A 309 -6.32 -21.64 19.79
N THR A 310 -7.36 -21.09 19.17
CA THR A 310 -8.03 -21.72 18.02
C THR A 310 -7.39 -21.37 16.70
N THR A 311 -6.53 -20.34 16.66
CA THR A 311 -5.90 -19.83 15.44
C THR A 311 -4.43 -19.57 15.69
N SER A 312 -3.62 -19.78 14.64
CA SER A 312 -2.25 -19.27 14.62
C SER A 312 -2.25 -17.74 14.49
N ASN A 313 -1.16 -17.13 14.96
CA ASN A 313 -0.96 -15.67 14.93
C ASN A 313 0.02 -15.24 13.84
N CYS A 314 0.31 -16.08 12.84
CA CYS A 314 1.27 -15.72 11.81
C CYS A 314 0.75 -14.58 10.93
N SER A 315 1.55 -13.53 10.81
CA SER A 315 1.24 -12.38 9.96
C SER A 315 2.45 -12.02 9.11
N VAL A 316 2.23 -11.90 7.80
CA VAL A 316 3.26 -11.45 6.87
C VAL A 316 3.34 -9.93 6.93
N PRO A 317 4.53 -9.35 7.21
CA PRO A 317 4.66 -7.89 7.25
C PRO A 317 4.37 -7.26 5.87
N GLY A 318 3.40 -6.34 5.83
CA GLY A 318 3.00 -5.67 4.59
C GLY A 318 4.11 -4.81 3.97
N ASP A 319 5.09 -4.39 4.75
CA ASP A 319 6.27 -3.64 4.31
C ASP A 319 7.27 -4.47 3.49
N LEU A 320 7.02 -5.77 3.32
CA LEU A 320 7.75 -6.65 2.42
C LEU A 320 7.19 -6.66 1.00
N LYS A 321 5.90 -6.32 0.81
CA LYS A 321 5.21 -6.49 -0.47
C LYS A 321 5.45 -5.28 -1.39
N PRO A 322 6.18 -5.45 -2.51
CA PRO A 322 6.37 -4.39 -3.48
C PRO A 322 5.05 -3.82 -4.01
N GLY A 323 5.04 -2.51 -4.30
CA GLY A 323 3.83 -1.79 -4.73
C GLY A 323 2.83 -1.45 -3.62
N THR A 324 3.15 -1.74 -2.36
CA THR A 324 2.38 -1.25 -1.21
C THR A 324 2.99 0.04 -0.64
N VAL A 325 2.15 0.89 -0.04
CA VAL A 325 2.61 2.12 0.62
C VAL A 325 3.64 1.83 1.73
N ALA A 326 3.48 0.73 2.45
CA ALA A 326 4.42 0.35 3.51
C ALA A 326 5.80 -0.01 2.97
N TYR A 327 5.85 -0.75 1.85
CA TYR A 327 7.09 -1.08 1.16
C TYR A 327 7.76 0.16 0.56
N GLU A 328 6.99 1.00 -0.12
CA GLU A 328 7.49 2.23 -0.74
C GLU A 328 8.02 3.19 0.32
N ARG A 329 7.31 3.38 1.43
CA ARG A 329 7.80 4.20 2.56
C ARG A 329 9.10 3.66 3.14
N ARG A 330 9.22 2.34 3.30
CA ARG A 330 10.43 1.72 3.86
C ARG A 330 11.65 1.90 2.96
N LEU A 331 11.47 1.74 1.64
CA LEU A 331 12.59 1.65 0.69
C LEU A 331 12.86 2.92 -0.10
N PHE A 332 11.84 3.75 -0.34
CA PHE A 332 11.90 4.90 -1.25
C PHE A 332 11.78 6.26 -0.55
N ALA A 333 11.45 6.32 0.74
CA ALA A 333 11.25 7.60 1.44
C ALA A 333 12.50 8.51 1.49
N ALA A 334 13.71 7.95 1.35
CA ALA A 334 14.95 8.70 1.33
C ALA A 334 15.36 9.19 -0.07
N LEU A 335 14.63 8.80 -1.12
CA LEU A 335 14.98 9.16 -2.49
C LEU A 335 14.74 10.66 -2.72
N PRO A 336 15.55 11.30 -3.60
CA PRO A 336 15.29 12.67 -4.04
C PRO A 336 13.96 12.75 -4.81
N ASP A 337 13.53 13.96 -5.20
CA ASP A 337 12.27 14.28 -5.90
C ASP A 337 12.07 13.57 -7.28
N VAL A 338 12.90 12.59 -7.60
CA VAL A 338 12.76 11.69 -8.75
C VAL A 338 11.75 10.60 -8.40
N VAL A 339 10.62 10.62 -9.11
CA VAL A 339 9.55 9.63 -8.94
C VAL A 339 10.06 8.23 -9.29
N PRO A 340 10.02 7.26 -8.34
CA PRO A 340 10.34 5.87 -8.62
C PRO A 340 9.45 5.31 -9.75
N SER A 341 9.93 4.26 -10.40
CA SER A 341 9.11 3.53 -11.37
C SER A 341 7.95 2.85 -10.64
N ARG A 342 6.85 2.53 -11.32
CA ARG A 342 5.85 1.64 -10.72
C ARG A 342 6.49 0.27 -10.52
N CYS A 343 6.07 -0.46 -9.49
CA CYS A 343 6.54 -1.82 -9.29
C CYS A 343 6.23 -2.67 -10.53
N GLY A 344 7.28 -3.15 -11.17
CA GLY A 344 7.20 -4.02 -12.36
C GLY A 344 7.46 -5.49 -12.07
N ALA A 345 7.69 -5.85 -10.80
CA ALA A 345 8.00 -7.22 -10.41
C ALA A 345 6.78 -8.14 -10.50
N THR A 346 7.02 -9.45 -10.61
CA THR A 346 5.95 -10.43 -10.88
C THR A 346 4.82 -10.39 -9.87
N CYS A 347 5.11 -10.18 -8.57
CA CYS A 347 4.10 -10.12 -7.52
C CYS A 347 3.23 -8.83 -7.55
N CYS A 348 3.62 -7.83 -8.34
CA CYS A 348 2.87 -6.60 -8.56
C CYS A 348 1.94 -6.69 -9.79
N VAL A 349 2.23 -7.59 -10.73
CA VAL A 349 1.57 -7.65 -12.05
C VAL A 349 0.21 -8.39 -12.01
N SER A 350 -0.25 -8.84 -10.84
CA SER A 350 -1.58 -9.45 -10.68
C SER A 350 -2.66 -8.46 -10.23
N GLN A 351 -2.95 -7.47 -11.08
CA GLN A 351 -4.31 -6.99 -11.37
C GLN A 351 -4.42 -6.77 -12.90
N GLN A 352 -4.71 -7.86 -13.61
CA GLN A 352 -5.30 -7.99 -14.95
C GLN A 352 -4.82 -7.05 -16.09
N LEU A 353 -4.19 -7.68 -17.10
CA LEU A 353 -4.36 -7.42 -18.54
C LEU A 353 -4.85 -6.00 -18.92
N LEU A 354 -3.91 -5.08 -19.15
CA LEU A 354 -4.10 -4.05 -20.17
C LEU A 354 -2.96 -4.20 -21.19
N PRO A 355 -3.28 -4.15 -22.50
CA PRO A 355 -2.26 -4.23 -23.53
C PRO A 355 -1.23 -3.13 -23.37
N ALA A 356 0.02 -3.46 -23.67
CA ALA A 356 1.12 -2.52 -23.71
C ALA A 356 0.77 -1.30 -24.58
N ALA A 357 1.02 -0.10 -24.00
CA ALA A 357 1.18 1.23 -24.60
C ALA A 357 0.54 1.48 -26.00
N PRO A 358 -0.42 2.44 -26.08
CA PRO A 358 0.02 3.84 -26.25
C PRO A 358 -0.69 4.87 -25.35
N VAL A 359 -1.69 4.47 -24.56
CA VAL A 359 -2.53 5.44 -23.80
C VAL A 359 -1.82 5.97 -22.54
N TYR A 360 -0.92 5.19 -21.94
CA TYR A 360 -0.23 5.58 -20.68
C TYR A 360 0.93 6.57 -20.85
N GLN A 361 1.35 6.86 -22.08
CA GLN A 361 2.39 7.85 -22.35
C GLN A 361 1.84 9.29 -22.32
N ALA A 362 0.53 9.48 -22.53
CA ALA A 362 -0.11 10.79 -22.51
C ALA A 362 -0.28 11.38 -21.09
N VAL A 363 -0.44 10.54 -20.06
CA VAL A 363 -0.72 11.00 -18.68
C VAL A 363 0.52 11.63 -18.02
N ARG A 364 1.72 11.14 -18.34
CA ARG A 364 3.00 11.73 -17.85
C ARG A 364 3.43 12.98 -18.62
N GLN A 365 2.81 13.29 -19.75
CA GLN A 365 3.19 14.42 -20.59
C GLN A 365 2.47 15.73 -20.25
N CYS A 366 1.50 15.71 -19.33
CA CYS A 366 0.69 16.89 -19.04
C CYS A 366 1.03 17.57 -17.70
N TYR A 367 1.78 16.92 -16.81
CA TYR A 367 2.19 17.49 -15.52
C TYR A 367 3.49 18.28 -15.65
N SER A 368 3.56 19.42 -14.98
CA SER A 368 4.74 20.26 -14.84
C SER A 368 5.27 20.12 -13.43
N PHE A 369 6.48 19.56 -13.32
CA PHE A 369 7.23 19.54 -12.08
C PHE A 369 7.82 20.92 -11.81
N ARG A 370 8.02 21.26 -10.53
CA ARG A 370 8.48 22.58 -10.08
C ARG A 370 7.54 23.70 -10.51
N ALA A 371 6.25 23.40 -10.51
CA ALA A 371 5.24 24.36 -10.91
C ALA A 371 4.03 24.27 -10.00
N ALA A 372 3.39 25.40 -9.80
CA ALA A 372 2.12 25.53 -9.10
C ALA A 372 1.18 26.42 -9.91
N TYR A 373 -0.11 26.25 -9.74
CA TYR A 373 -1.11 27.19 -10.21
C TYR A 373 -1.37 28.25 -9.15
N SER A 374 -1.24 29.52 -9.53
CA SER A 374 -1.43 30.67 -8.66
C SER A 374 -2.30 31.74 -9.33
N PRO A 375 -3.24 32.37 -8.58
CA PRO A 375 -3.64 31.99 -7.22
C PRO A 375 -4.47 30.69 -7.20
N PRO A 376 -4.36 29.86 -6.15
CA PRO A 376 -5.11 28.61 -6.02
C PRO A 376 -6.51 28.88 -5.44
N LEU A 377 -7.34 29.67 -6.14
CA LEU A 377 -8.63 30.11 -5.59
C LEU A 377 -9.80 29.61 -6.43
N ILE A 378 -10.40 28.53 -5.95
CA ILE A 378 -11.81 28.21 -6.17
C ILE A 378 -12.51 28.45 -4.82
N PRO A 379 -13.49 29.36 -4.70
CA PRO A 379 -14.16 29.65 -3.43
C PRO A 379 -14.74 28.38 -2.78
N GLY A 380 -14.39 28.13 -1.52
CA GLY A 380 -14.83 26.94 -0.76
C GLY A 380 -13.95 25.70 -0.92
N GLU A 381 -12.94 25.73 -1.80
CA GLU A 381 -11.97 24.65 -1.94
C GLU A 381 -10.68 24.99 -1.21
N GLU A 382 -10.49 24.38 -0.03
CA GLU A 382 -9.26 24.48 0.75
C GLU A 382 -8.24 23.40 0.33
N ARG A 383 -7.03 23.51 0.88
CA ARG A 383 -6.00 22.47 0.77
C ARG A 383 -6.53 21.16 1.36
N THR A 384 -6.55 20.08 0.56
CA THR A 384 -6.79 18.72 1.06
C THR A 384 -5.49 17.94 1.12
N VAL A 385 -5.56 16.72 1.64
CA VAL A 385 -4.49 15.73 1.54
C VAL A 385 -4.98 14.62 0.62
N GLU A 386 -4.26 14.38 -0.47
CA GLU A 386 -4.55 13.33 -1.44
C GLU A 386 -3.34 12.39 -1.52
N ASP A 387 -3.58 11.13 -1.87
CA ASP A 387 -2.52 10.11 -1.91
C ASP A 387 -1.55 10.31 -3.08
N THR A 388 -2.03 10.90 -4.18
CA THR A 388 -1.22 11.18 -5.37
C THR A 388 -1.61 12.48 -6.09
N ALA A 389 -0.70 12.98 -6.93
CA ALA A 389 -1.00 14.04 -7.90
C ALA A 389 -2.15 13.65 -8.86
N GLN A 390 -2.30 12.35 -9.17
CA GLN A 390 -3.42 11.86 -9.97
C GLN A 390 -4.73 11.97 -9.21
N ASP A 391 -4.76 11.67 -7.92
CA ASP A 391 -5.96 11.82 -7.08
C ASP A 391 -6.31 13.30 -6.92
N CYS A 392 -5.30 14.17 -6.81
CA CYS A 392 -5.46 15.61 -6.87
C CYS A 392 -6.01 16.09 -8.24
N GLN A 393 -5.59 15.48 -9.35
CA GLN A 393 -6.18 15.70 -10.68
C GLN A 393 -7.63 15.21 -10.76
N GLN A 394 -7.94 14.04 -10.19
CA GLN A 394 -9.31 13.51 -10.15
C GLN A 394 -10.22 14.38 -9.28
N ARG A 395 -9.70 14.93 -8.18
CA ARG A 395 -10.37 15.94 -7.39
C ARG A 395 -10.64 17.18 -8.25
N CYS A 396 -9.62 17.72 -8.91
CA CYS A 396 -9.80 18.83 -9.85
C CYS A 396 -10.87 18.53 -10.91
N LYS A 397 -10.90 17.32 -11.47
CA LYS A 397 -11.92 16.89 -12.45
C LYS A 397 -13.35 16.87 -11.89
N ARG A 398 -13.52 16.64 -10.59
CA ARG A 398 -14.81 16.66 -9.89
C ARG A 398 -15.19 18.05 -9.34
N THR A 399 -14.22 18.95 -9.23
CA THR A 399 -14.41 20.31 -8.73
C THR A 399 -14.83 21.25 -9.86
N VAL A 400 -16.04 21.79 -9.76
CA VAL A 400 -16.59 22.77 -10.72
C VAL A 400 -15.66 23.99 -10.81
N GLY A 401 -15.30 24.38 -12.03
CA GLY A 401 -14.41 25.51 -12.30
C GLY A 401 -12.90 25.21 -12.22
N CYS A 402 -12.49 23.98 -11.89
CA CYS A 402 -11.08 23.64 -11.84
C CYS A 402 -10.46 23.52 -13.24
N GLY A 403 -9.30 24.13 -13.45
CA GLY A 403 -8.51 23.97 -14.68
C GLY A 403 -7.14 23.39 -14.48
N GLY A 404 -6.66 23.37 -13.26
CA GLY A 404 -5.41 22.72 -12.90
C GLY A 404 -5.31 22.50 -11.41
N PHE A 405 -4.36 21.71 -10.99
CA PHE A 405 -4.08 21.41 -9.60
C PHE A 405 -2.61 21.61 -9.30
N SER A 406 -2.27 21.81 -8.03
CA SER A 406 -0.91 21.87 -7.50
C SER A 406 -0.79 20.88 -6.35
N TYR A 407 0.14 19.95 -6.43
CA TYR A 407 0.33 18.86 -5.48
C TYR A 407 1.71 18.94 -4.83
N THR A 408 1.75 18.94 -3.49
CA THR A 408 2.97 19.03 -2.68
C THR A 408 3.40 17.67 -2.14
N TRP A 409 4.69 17.54 -1.81
CA TRP A 409 5.31 16.29 -1.33
C TRP A 409 4.75 15.76 0.00
N ASP A 410 4.11 16.61 0.80
CA ASP A 410 3.43 16.25 2.05
C ASP A 410 1.98 15.75 1.84
N GLY A 411 1.60 15.46 0.60
CA GLY A 411 0.26 15.04 0.20
C GLY A 411 -0.71 16.20 -0.03
N GLY A 412 -0.30 17.45 0.21
CA GLY A 412 -1.16 18.61 0.00
C GLY A 412 -1.64 18.76 -1.45
N CYS A 413 -2.95 18.93 -1.62
CA CYS A 413 -3.60 19.14 -2.90
C CYS A 413 -4.33 20.48 -2.93
N PHE A 414 -3.95 21.32 -3.88
CA PHE A 414 -4.60 22.60 -4.17
C PHE A 414 -5.22 22.54 -5.55
N VAL A 415 -6.53 22.63 -5.64
CA VAL A 415 -7.23 22.80 -6.92
C VAL A 415 -7.25 24.27 -7.28
N ALA A 416 -7.02 24.58 -8.55
CA ALA A 416 -6.92 25.93 -9.05
C ALA A 416 -7.90 26.14 -10.20
N HIS A 417 -8.53 27.30 -10.19
CA HIS A 417 -9.48 27.69 -11.22
C HIS A 417 -8.82 27.69 -12.61
N ARG A 418 -9.60 27.54 -13.69
CA ARG A 418 -9.10 27.59 -15.08
C ARG A 418 -8.36 28.87 -15.47
N SER A 419 -8.57 29.96 -14.73
CA SER A 419 -7.88 31.24 -14.92
C SER A 419 -6.53 31.33 -14.18
N ALA A 420 -6.17 30.32 -13.38
CA ALA A 420 -4.92 30.34 -12.63
C ALA A 420 -3.72 30.21 -13.57
N THR A 421 -2.69 31.02 -13.31
CA THR A 421 -1.44 30.99 -14.06
C THR A 421 -0.47 29.99 -13.43
N LYS A 422 0.21 29.22 -14.29
CA LYS A 422 1.27 28.33 -13.84
C LYS A 422 2.53 29.15 -13.54
N ILE A 423 3.00 29.08 -12.31
CA ILE A 423 4.23 29.71 -11.82
C ILE A 423 5.27 28.66 -11.48
N PHE A 424 6.55 29.03 -11.50
CA PHE A 424 7.61 28.18 -11.00
C PHE A 424 7.53 28.07 -9.47
N GLN A 425 7.43 26.86 -8.95
CA GLN A 425 7.42 26.59 -7.52
C GLN A 425 8.12 25.26 -7.22
N PRO A 426 9.32 25.28 -6.60
CA PRO A 426 10.04 24.07 -6.24
C PRO A 426 9.21 23.14 -5.33
N GLY A 427 9.36 21.82 -5.52
CA GLY A 427 8.67 20.82 -4.69
C GLY A 427 7.17 20.67 -4.92
N VAL A 428 6.63 21.29 -5.99
CA VAL A 428 5.22 21.20 -6.37
C VAL A 428 5.05 20.61 -7.76
N VAL A 429 4.08 19.72 -7.90
CA VAL A 429 3.65 19.12 -9.16
C VAL A 429 2.34 19.79 -9.58
N ALA A 430 2.36 20.53 -10.67
CA ALA A 430 1.14 21.11 -11.24
C ALA A 430 0.67 20.34 -12.46
N GLY A 431 -0.62 20.08 -12.58
CA GLY A 431 -1.20 19.45 -13.76
C GLY A 431 -2.53 20.08 -14.15
N PRO A 432 -2.92 20.00 -15.44
CA PRO A 432 -4.25 20.40 -15.87
C PRO A 432 -5.32 19.47 -15.29
N MET A 433 -6.59 19.89 -15.35
CA MET A 433 -7.74 19.06 -14.95
C MET A 433 -7.80 17.68 -15.65
N ASP A 434 -7.38 17.60 -16.92
CA ASP A 434 -7.28 16.35 -17.67
C ASP A 434 -6.02 16.37 -18.55
N CYS A 435 -5.34 15.23 -18.69
CA CYS A 435 -4.16 15.07 -19.52
C CYS A 435 -4.45 14.83 -21.00
N LEU A 436 -5.70 14.50 -21.36
CA LEU A 436 -6.08 14.30 -22.76
C LEU A 436 -6.33 15.60 -23.52
N GLY A 437 -6.17 16.76 -22.88
CA GLY A 437 -6.21 18.04 -23.56
C GLY A 437 -7.44 18.20 -24.44
N ILE A 438 -8.65 18.08 -23.88
CA ILE A 438 -9.83 18.64 -24.52
C ILE A 438 -10.34 19.80 -23.66
N PRO A 439 -9.68 20.98 -23.68
CA PRO A 439 -10.47 22.18 -23.87
C PRO A 439 -11.17 22.01 -25.22
N ASN A 440 -12.48 22.18 -25.28
CA ASN A 440 -13.17 22.36 -26.57
C ASN A 440 -12.32 23.30 -27.42
N GLU A 441 -11.75 22.80 -28.53
CA GLU A 441 -10.65 23.43 -29.30
C GLU A 441 -11.00 24.84 -29.82
N CYS A 442 -12.25 25.27 -29.63
CA CYS A 442 -12.75 26.57 -30.01
C CYS A 442 -12.80 27.62 -28.87
N TYR A 443 -12.43 27.28 -27.63
CA TYR A 443 -12.49 28.21 -26.50
C TYR A 443 -11.20 29.03 -26.37
N GLY A 444 -11.34 30.33 -26.11
CA GLY A 444 -10.27 31.29 -25.91
C GLY A 444 -10.25 31.84 -24.48
N TYR A 445 -9.13 31.65 -23.79
CA TYR A 445 -8.89 32.20 -22.45
C TYR A 445 -8.36 33.63 -22.52
N ASN A 446 -8.74 34.42 -21.51
CA ASN A 446 -8.42 35.83 -21.36
C ASN A 446 -8.79 36.66 -22.60
N ARG A 447 -9.95 36.35 -23.19
CA ARG A 447 -10.46 36.98 -24.41
C ARG A 447 -11.86 37.51 -24.14
N LYS A 448 -12.12 38.71 -24.62
CA LYS A 448 -13.42 39.38 -24.58
C LYS A 448 -13.78 39.85 -25.98
N PHE A 449 -15.06 39.79 -26.31
CA PHE A 449 -15.59 40.25 -27.59
C PHE A 449 -16.51 41.44 -27.37
N THR A 450 -16.28 42.51 -28.13
CA THR A 450 -17.06 43.76 -28.08
C THR A 450 -17.39 44.26 -29.49
N PRO A 451 -18.57 44.86 -29.74
CA PRO A 451 -19.62 45.18 -28.78
C PRO A 451 -20.43 43.96 -28.30
N GLU A 452 -21.09 44.09 -27.15
CA GLU A 452 -22.06 43.09 -26.68
C GLU A 452 -23.30 43.10 -27.60
N LEU A 453 -23.99 41.95 -27.70
CA LEU A 453 -25.11 41.80 -28.62
C LEU A 453 -26.32 42.68 -28.22
N ASP A 454 -26.78 43.52 -29.15
CA ASP A 454 -27.92 44.42 -28.96
C ASP A 454 -29.23 43.66 -28.66
N GLY A 455 -30.03 44.17 -27.71
CA GLY A 455 -31.24 43.49 -27.20
C GLY A 455 -30.99 42.55 -26.02
N HIS A 456 -29.74 42.42 -25.57
CA HIS A 456 -29.33 41.77 -24.32
C HIS A 456 -28.68 42.74 -23.33
N ALA A 457 -29.08 44.01 -23.39
CA ALA A 457 -28.69 45.09 -22.48
C ALA A 457 -29.23 44.93 -21.03
N GLY A 458 -29.39 43.69 -20.55
CA GLY A 458 -29.81 43.32 -19.20
C GLY A 458 -28.69 42.79 -18.32
N GLY A 459 -27.44 42.86 -18.78
CA GLY A 459 -26.28 42.42 -18.01
C GLY A 459 -26.07 40.91 -18.02
N ALA A 460 -24.91 40.51 -17.54
CA ALA A 460 -24.51 39.11 -17.48
C ALA A 460 -25.52 38.24 -16.74
N VAL A 461 -25.78 37.04 -17.27
CA VAL A 461 -26.59 36.03 -16.58
C VAL A 461 -25.66 35.02 -15.91
N LYS A 462 -25.94 34.66 -14.66
CA LYS A 462 -25.22 33.57 -13.99
C LYS A 462 -25.57 32.23 -14.62
N VAL A 463 -24.57 31.47 -15.03
CA VAL A 463 -24.70 30.09 -15.54
C VAL A 463 -23.87 29.13 -14.68
N ALA A 464 -24.02 27.82 -14.85
CA ALA A 464 -23.27 26.82 -14.11
C ALA A 464 -22.00 26.34 -14.84
N SER A 465 -21.89 26.56 -16.15
CA SER A 465 -20.69 26.19 -16.92
C SER A 465 -20.50 26.98 -18.23
N GLU A 466 -19.32 26.81 -18.83
CA GLU A 466 -18.96 27.27 -20.17
C GLU A 466 -19.88 26.69 -21.24
N GLU A 467 -20.24 25.41 -21.14
CA GLU A 467 -21.16 24.75 -22.09
C GLU A 467 -22.56 25.34 -22.01
N GLU A 468 -23.00 25.75 -20.82
CA GLU A 468 -24.28 26.44 -20.65
C GLU A 468 -24.24 27.86 -21.25
N CYS A 469 -23.12 28.57 -21.10
CA CYS A 469 -22.93 29.87 -21.76
C CYS A 469 -22.84 29.74 -23.29
N GLN A 470 -22.13 28.72 -23.79
CA GLN A 470 -22.06 28.40 -25.21
C GLN A 470 -23.42 28.01 -25.77
N LYS A 471 -24.17 27.14 -25.06
CA LYS A 471 -25.53 26.76 -25.44
C LYS A 471 -26.44 27.97 -25.47
N ARG A 472 -26.34 28.88 -24.51
CA ARG A 472 -27.09 30.13 -24.52
C ARG A 472 -26.77 30.98 -25.74
N CYS A 473 -25.50 31.07 -26.14
CA CYS A 473 -25.11 31.72 -27.39
C CYS A 473 -25.66 31.01 -28.62
N PHE A 474 -25.56 29.68 -28.68
CA PHE A 474 -26.14 28.86 -29.74
C PHE A 474 -27.64 29.12 -29.93
N ASP A 475 -28.38 29.19 -28.82
CA ASP A 475 -29.83 29.38 -28.81
C ASP A 475 -30.22 30.87 -29.06
N THR A 476 -29.26 31.79 -29.05
CA THR A 476 -29.50 33.24 -29.20
C THR A 476 -29.24 33.70 -30.64
N VAL A 477 -30.31 34.13 -31.31
CA VAL A 477 -30.23 34.70 -32.65
C VAL A 477 -29.30 35.92 -32.66
N GLY A 478 -28.27 35.88 -33.51
CA GLY A 478 -27.27 36.94 -33.64
C GLY A 478 -26.02 36.77 -32.79
N CYS A 479 -25.96 35.80 -31.87
CA CYS A 479 -24.77 35.54 -31.08
C CYS A 479 -23.68 34.84 -31.91
N GLY A 480 -22.52 35.47 -32.02
CA GLY A 480 -21.32 34.88 -32.61
C GLY A 480 -20.32 34.39 -31.57
N HIS A 481 -20.24 35.07 -30.44
CA HIS A 481 -19.30 34.78 -29.37
C HIS A 481 -19.97 34.85 -27.99
N TRP A 482 -19.54 34.01 -27.07
CA TRP A 482 -19.90 34.11 -25.66
C TRP A 482 -18.67 34.42 -24.83
N ILE A 483 -18.87 35.07 -23.69
CA ILE A 483 -17.83 35.44 -22.72
C ILE A 483 -18.35 35.10 -21.33
N LEU A 484 -17.69 34.16 -20.65
CA LEU A 484 -17.95 33.81 -19.27
C LEU A 484 -16.87 34.41 -18.38
N TRP A 485 -17.30 35.22 -17.42
CA TRP A 485 -16.43 35.75 -16.36
C TRP A 485 -16.31 34.74 -15.21
N TRP A 486 -15.21 34.85 -14.45
CA TRP A 486 -14.89 34.07 -13.25
C TRP A 486 -15.97 33.95 -12.16
N ASP A 487 -16.96 34.85 -12.12
CA ASP A 487 -18.10 34.82 -11.18
C ASP A 487 -19.35 34.22 -11.84
N MET A 488 -19.12 33.42 -12.89
CA MET A 488 -20.09 32.69 -13.69
C MET A 488 -21.05 33.58 -14.49
N ARG A 489 -20.69 34.83 -14.70
CA ARG A 489 -21.46 35.80 -15.47
C ARG A 489 -21.21 35.62 -16.98
N CYS A 490 -22.24 35.16 -17.68
CA CYS A 490 -22.23 34.91 -19.12
C CYS A 490 -22.75 36.14 -19.89
N HIS A 491 -21.90 36.70 -20.75
CA HIS A 491 -22.20 37.73 -21.75
C HIS A 491 -22.17 37.13 -23.16
N LEU A 492 -22.95 37.73 -24.07
CA LEU A 492 -23.06 37.33 -25.46
C LEU A 492 -22.67 38.50 -26.35
N ALA A 493 -21.94 38.22 -27.43
CA ALA A 493 -21.46 39.19 -28.40
C ALA A 493 -21.80 38.75 -29.83
N GLY A 494 -21.98 39.72 -30.72
CA GLY A 494 -22.28 39.48 -32.13
C GLY A 494 -21.15 38.78 -32.88
N ALA A 495 -21.46 38.24 -34.06
CA ALA A 495 -20.47 37.64 -34.95
C ALA A 495 -19.48 38.66 -35.54
N ASP A 496 -19.82 39.94 -35.50
CA ASP A 496 -19.02 41.09 -35.90
C ASP A 496 -18.18 41.68 -34.74
N ALA A 497 -18.27 41.10 -33.55
CA ALA A 497 -17.55 41.59 -32.38
C ALA A 497 -16.03 41.37 -32.50
N SER A 498 -15.26 42.38 -32.07
CA SER A 498 -13.80 42.36 -32.07
C SER A 498 -13.25 41.78 -30.78
N MET A 499 -12.21 40.94 -30.90
CA MET A 499 -11.52 40.33 -29.77
C MET A 499 -10.52 41.28 -29.12
N SER A 500 -10.49 41.31 -27.80
CA SER A 500 -9.48 41.97 -26.97
C SER A 500 -9.05 41.06 -25.82
N TYR A 501 -7.86 41.31 -25.27
CA TYR A 501 -7.37 40.59 -24.10
C TYR A 501 -8.06 41.11 -22.82
N GLU A 502 -8.66 40.22 -22.04
CA GLU A 502 -9.32 40.54 -20.77
C GLU A 502 -9.01 39.43 -19.76
N PRO A 503 -8.21 39.68 -18.72
CA PRO A 503 -7.90 38.67 -17.71
C PRO A 503 -9.15 38.11 -17.01
N GLY A 504 -9.18 36.79 -16.78
CA GLY A 504 -10.24 36.16 -15.99
C GLY A 504 -11.53 35.88 -16.75
N THR A 505 -11.49 35.94 -18.09
CA THR A 505 -12.60 35.51 -18.96
C THR A 505 -12.27 34.23 -19.73
N VAL A 506 -13.31 33.46 -20.03
CA VAL A 506 -13.29 32.40 -21.03
C VAL A 506 -14.30 32.79 -22.10
N SER A 507 -13.98 32.60 -23.36
CA SER A 507 -14.87 32.95 -24.46
C SER A 507 -14.83 31.90 -25.55
N GLY A 508 -15.81 31.88 -26.44
CA GLY A 508 -15.81 30.94 -27.55
C GLY A 508 -16.87 31.29 -28.58
N PRO A 509 -16.86 30.62 -29.75
CA PRO A 509 -17.94 30.74 -30.71
C PRO A 509 -19.21 30.04 -30.21
N SER A 510 -20.35 30.38 -30.82
CA SER A 510 -21.65 29.73 -30.55
C SER A 510 -21.63 28.20 -30.76
N GLN A 511 -20.73 27.69 -31.61
CA GLN A 511 -20.48 26.26 -31.84
C GLN A 511 -18.99 26.01 -32.09
N CYS A 512 -18.44 24.90 -31.57
CA CYS A 512 -17.14 24.41 -32.02
C CYS A 512 -17.30 23.61 -33.32
N ALA A 513 -16.42 23.84 -34.31
CA ALA A 513 -16.33 22.96 -35.48
C ALA A 513 -15.81 21.58 -35.05
N GLN A 514 -16.54 20.51 -35.36
CA GLN A 514 -16.04 19.14 -35.16
C GLN A 514 -14.96 18.82 -36.20
N GLY A 515 -13.87 18.19 -35.75
CA GLY A 515 -12.67 17.92 -36.54
C GLY A 515 -12.96 17.23 -37.88
N VAL A 516 -12.43 17.82 -38.96
CA VAL A 516 -12.34 17.18 -40.27
C VAL A 516 -11.16 16.21 -40.23
N SER A 517 -11.45 14.91 -40.33
CA SER A 517 -10.46 13.85 -40.60
C SER A 517 -9.65 14.19 -41.85
N VAL A 518 -8.33 14.36 -41.70
CA VAL A 518 -7.41 14.34 -42.84
C VAL A 518 -7.13 12.88 -43.19
N VAL A 519 -7.86 12.37 -44.17
CA VAL A 519 -7.45 11.23 -44.99
C VAL A 519 -6.56 11.78 -46.10
N THR A 520 -5.29 11.39 -46.09
CA THR A 520 -4.52 10.80 -47.21
C THR A 520 -3.16 10.36 -46.70
#